data_AF-A0A4Q3WBG7-F1
#
_entry.id   AF-A0A4Q3WBG7-F1
#
_cell.length_a   1.000
_cell.length_b   1.000
_cell.length_c   1.000
_cell.angle_alpha   90.00
_cell.angle_beta   90.00
_cell.angle_gamma   90.00
#
_symmetry.space_group_name_H-M   'P 1'
#
loop_
_entity.id
_entity.type
_entity.pdbx_description
1 polymer ?
#
loop_
_entity_poly.entity_id
_entity_poly.type
_entity_poly.pdbx_seq_one_letter_code
_entity_poly.pdbx_strand_id
1 'polypeptide(L)'
;MNKLWLLFAIGTLAAVVYWGLGLAASSHFKDKAISGSDRVLSTGMLWSLASGRYEAHGKKLCTLGNFALAIGIASWVAWAVLN
;
A
#
# COMPACT_ATOMS: atom_id res chain seq x y z
N MET A 1 22.26 13.21 11.61
CA MET A 1 21.03 12.39 11.68
C MET A 1 21.40 10.98 12.10
N ASN A 2 20.79 10.44 13.16
CA ASN A 2 21.00 9.05 13.57
C ASN A 2 20.55 8.12 12.43
N LYS A 3 21.34 7.08 12.10
CA LYS A 3 21.08 6.18 10.95
C LYS A 3 19.70 5.51 11.04
N LEU A 4 19.14 5.41 12.24
CA LEU A 4 17.81 4.87 12.51
C LEU A 4 16.68 5.70 11.91
N TRP A 5 16.82 7.03 11.82
CA TRP A 5 15.82 7.88 11.14
C TRP A 5 15.68 7.57 9.65
N LEU A 6 16.69 6.95 9.03
CA LEU A 6 16.59 6.47 7.65
C LEU A 6 15.55 5.35 7.53
N LEU A 7 15.46 4.45 8.52
CA LEU A 7 14.46 3.37 8.53
C LEU A 7 13.04 3.93 8.66
N PHE A 8 12.85 4.95 9.51
CA PHE A 8 11.59 5.67 9.61
C PHE A 8 11.19 6.33 8.28
N ALA A 9 12.15 7.01 7.63
CA ALA A 9 11.93 7.66 6.34
C ALA A 9 11.61 6.65 5.22
N ILE A 10 12.32 5.52 5.15
CA ILE A 10 12.04 4.43 4.22
C ILE A 10 10.64 3.86 4.46
N GLY A 11 10.28 3.59 5.72
CA GLY A 11 8.96 3.09 6.08
C GLY A 11 7.84 4.03 5.63
N THR A 12 8.04 5.33 5.85
CA THR A 12 7.09 6.37 5.46
C THR A 12 6.97 6.49 3.94
N LEU A 13 8.10 6.47 3.22
CA LEU A 13 8.10 6.51 1.76
C LEU A 13 7.40 5.29 1.16
N ALA A 14 7.65 4.11 1.72
CA ALA A 14 6.98 2.87 1.31
C ALA A 14 5.46 2.94 1.54
N ALA A 15 5.01 3.55 2.64
CA ALA A 15 3.59 3.80 2.89
C ALA A 15 2.96 4.78 1.88
N VAL A 16 3.68 5.83 1.47
CA VAL A 16 3.23 6.76 0.42
C VAL A 16 3.10 6.03 -0.93
N VAL A 17 4.10 5.22 -1.30
CA VAL A 17 4.05 4.39 -2.50
C VAL A 17 2.88 3.41 -2.45
N TYR A 18 2.66 2.76 -1.30
CA TYR A 18 1.53 1.86 -1.08
C TYR A 18 0.18 2.54 -1.33
N TRP A 19 0.01 3.76 -0.84
CA TRP A 19 -1.22 4.52 -1.02
C TRP A 19 -1.41 4.94 -2.49
N GLY A 20 -0.36 5.42 -3.16
CA GLY A 20 -0.40 5.76 -4.59
C GLY A 20 -0.76 4.57 -5.48
N LEU A 21 -0.20 3.39 -5.19
CA LEU A 21 -0.55 2.15 -5.87
C LEU A 21 -2.02 1.76 -5.64
N GLY A 22 -2.56 2.03 -4.45
CA GLY A 22 -3.97 1.80 -4.13
C GLY A 22 -4.89 2.67 -4.98
N LEU A 23 -4.60 3.97 -5.07
CA LEU A 23 -5.35 4.90 -5.94
C LEU A 23 -5.34 4.42 -7.39
N ALA A 24 -4.18 4.00 -7.92
CA ALA A 24 -4.08 3.43 -9.26
C ALA A 24 -4.89 2.12 -9.40
N ALA A 25 -4.81 1.22 -8.42
CA ALA A 25 -5.53 -0.05 -8.42
C ALA A 25 -7.05 0.14 -8.41
N SER A 26 -7.55 1.20 -7.77
CA SER A 26 -8.99 1.51 -7.71
C SER A 26 -9.63 1.75 -9.07
N SER A 27 -8.85 2.10 -10.10
CA SER A 27 -9.36 2.24 -11.47
C SER A 27 -9.64 0.88 -12.14
N HIS A 28 -9.13 -0.20 -11.56
CA HIS A 28 -9.21 -1.57 -12.08
C HIS A 28 -10.09 -2.50 -11.23
N PHE A 29 -11.06 -1.95 -10.48
CA PHE A 29 -12.08 -2.78 -9.83
C PHE A 29 -12.92 -3.53 -10.87
N LYS A 30 -13.17 -4.82 -10.61
CA LYS A 30 -14.10 -5.63 -11.42
C LYS A 30 -15.52 -5.08 -11.37
N ASP A 31 -15.91 -4.59 -10.20
CA ASP A 31 -17.21 -3.98 -9.99
C ASP A 31 -17.13 -2.47 -10.25
N LYS A 32 -17.70 -2.05 -11.37
CA LYS A 32 -17.72 -0.64 -11.78
C LYS A 32 -18.79 0.17 -11.05
N ALA A 33 -19.73 -0.47 -10.36
CA ALA A 33 -20.81 0.20 -9.61
C ALA A 33 -20.38 0.66 -8.20
N ILE A 34 -19.14 0.38 -7.78
CA ILE A 34 -18.59 0.87 -6.50
C ILE A 34 -18.59 2.40 -6.49
N SER A 35 -19.24 2.98 -5.47
CA SER A 35 -19.32 4.42 -5.24
C SER A 35 -17.93 5.05 -5.08
N GLY A 36 -17.77 6.32 -5.46
CA GLY A 36 -16.47 7.01 -5.36
C GLY A 36 -15.90 7.04 -3.93
N SER A 37 -16.75 7.16 -2.91
CA SER A 37 -16.36 7.07 -1.49
C SER A 37 -15.86 5.68 -1.11
N ASP A 38 -16.53 4.63 -1.58
CA ASP A 38 -16.11 3.25 -1.33
C ASP A 38 -14.80 2.92 -2.05
N ARG A 39 -14.55 3.52 -3.22
CA ARG A 39 -13.24 3.42 -3.90
C ARG A 39 -12.13 3.97 -3.02
N VAL A 40 -12.27 5.17 -2.46
CA VAL A 40 -11.24 5.77 -1.59
C VAL A 40 -11.03 4.95 -0.32
N LEU A 41 -12.11 4.53 0.36
CA LEU A 41 -12.02 3.70 1.55
C LEU A 41 -11.36 2.34 1.26
N SER A 42 -11.67 1.75 0.11
CA SER A 42 -11.07 0.49 -0.34
C SER A 42 -9.61 0.61 -0.76
N THR A 43 -9.03 1.82 -0.80
CA THR A 43 -7.59 2.08 -1.01
C THR A 43 -6.85 2.47 0.25
N GLY A 44 -7.55 2.61 1.39
CA GLY A 44 -6.98 3.05 2.66
C GLY A 44 -6.13 1.97 3.32
N MET A 45 -6.76 0.95 3.90
CA MET A 45 -6.06 -0.12 4.63
C MET A 45 -6.12 -1.44 3.90
N LEU A 46 -4.94 -2.07 3.73
CA LEU A 46 -4.80 -3.47 3.28
C LEU A 46 -5.50 -3.81 1.96
N TRP A 47 -5.72 -2.80 1.10
CA TRP A 47 -6.39 -2.93 -0.19
C TRP A 47 -5.75 -4.00 -1.08
N SER A 48 -4.42 -4.10 -1.01
CA SER A 48 -3.58 -5.03 -1.76
C SER A 48 -3.80 -6.50 -1.38
N LEU A 49 -4.37 -6.77 -0.20
CA LEU A 49 -4.72 -8.13 0.23
C LEU A 49 -6.03 -8.60 -0.42
N ALA A 50 -6.92 -7.68 -0.80
CA ALA A 50 -8.19 -7.96 -1.45
C ALA A 50 -8.09 -8.10 -2.99
N SER A 51 -7.01 -8.70 -3.48
CA SER A 51 -6.69 -8.78 -4.93
C SER A 51 -7.80 -9.41 -5.79
N GLY A 52 -8.68 -10.22 -5.20
CA GLY A 52 -9.84 -10.82 -5.87
C GLY A 52 -10.85 -9.81 -6.44
N ARG A 53 -10.87 -8.59 -5.90
CA ARG A 53 -11.77 -7.49 -6.32
C ARG A 53 -11.32 -6.78 -7.61
N TYR A 54 -10.10 -7.06 -8.06
CA TYR A 54 -9.46 -6.34 -9.16
C TYR A 54 -9.33 -7.19 -10.42
N GLU A 55 -9.35 -6.51 -11.57
CA GLU A 55 -8.98 -7.07 -12.87
C GLU A 55 -7.48 -7.44 -12.90
N ALA A 56 -7.03 -8.09 -13.98
CA ALA A 56 -5.66 -8.59 -14.10
C ALA A 56 -4.59 -7.50 -13.86
N HIS A 57 -4.81 -6.27 -14.33
CA HIS A 57 -3.88 -5.17 -14.08
C HIS A 57 -3.89 -4.71 -12.61
N GLY A 58 -5.07 -4.54 -12.02
CA GLY A 58 -5.18 -4.18 -10.59
C GLY A 58 -4.60 -5.24 -9.66
N LYS A 59 -4.65 -6.53 -10.04
CA LYS A 59 -3.95 -7.60 -9.32
C LYS A 59 -2.43 -7.43 -9.33
N LYS A 60 -1.83 -6.98 -10.44
CA LYS A 60 -0.39 -6.68 -10.49
C LYS A 60 -0.04 -5.53 -9.55
N LEU A 61 -0.89 -4.50 -9.51
CA LEU A 61 -0.74 -3.38 -8.58
C LEU A 61 -0.86 -3.85 -7.12
N CYS A 62 -1.78 -4.77 -6.81
CA CYS A 62 -1.87 -5.39 -5.48
C CYS A 62 -0.58 -6.11 -5.08
N THR A 63 0.06 -6.85 -6.00
CA THR A 63 1.35 -7.50 -5.71
C THR A 63 2.43 -6.47 -5.37
N LEU A 64 2.55 -5.39 -6.15
CA LEU A 64 3.47 -4.30 -5.86
C LEU A 64 3.15 -3.61 -4.52
N GLY A 65 1.86 -3.43 -4.23
CA GLY A 65 1.38 -2.93 -2.94
C GLY A 65 1.82 -3.82 -1.78
N ASN A 66 1.73 -5.15 -1.92
CA ASN A 66 2.19 -6.06 -0.87
C ASN A 66 3.71 -5.95 -0.61
N PHE A 67 4.51 -5.74 -1.66
CA PHE A 67 5.94 -5.46 -1.48
C PHE A 67 6.19 -4.15 -0.75
N ALA A 68 5.52 -3.06 -1.16
CA ALA A 68 5.65 -1.76 -0.50
C ALA A 68 5.20 -1.83 0.96
N LEU A 69 4.10 -2.53 1.24
CA LEU A 69 3.60 -2.77 2.60
C LEU A 69 4.61 -3.55 3.45
N ALA A 70 5.18 -4.63 2.91
CA ALA A 70 6.17 -5.45 3.62
C ALA A 70 7.43 -4.64 3.95
N ILE A 71 7.96 -3.87 2.99
CA ILE A 71 9.11 -2.98 3.21
C ILE A 71 8.77 -1.92 4.27
N GLY A 72 7.58 -1.32 4.18
CA GLY A 72 7.10 -0.32 5.13
C GLY A 72 7.06 -0.85 6.57
N ILE A 73 6.37 -1.97 6.76
CA ILE A 73 6.25 -2.63 8.06
C ILE A 73 7.63 -3.03 8.60
N ALA A 74 8.45 -3.69 7.79
CA ALA A 74 9.78 -4.11 8.22
C ALA A 74 10.67 -2.92 8.64
N SER A 75 10.60 -1.81 7.90
CA SER A 75 11.39 -0.60 8.20
C SER A 75 10.92 0.09 9.48
N TRP A 76 9.61 0.22 9.68
CA TRP A 76 9.07 0.80 10.92
C TRP A 76 9.30 -0.09 12.14
N VAL A 77 9.13 -1.41 12.01
CA VAL A 77 9.44 -2.35 13.10
C VAL A 77 10.92 -2.30 13.45
N ALA A 78 11.81 -2.35 12.44
CA ALA A 78 13.25 -2.24 12.68
C ALA A 78 13.63 -0.91 13.33
N TRP A 79 13.03 0.20 12.89
CA TRP A 79 13.21 1.50 13.54
C TRP A 79 12.76 1.48 15.00
N ALA A 80 11.55 0.99 15.28
CA ALA A 80 10.98 0.98 16.62
C ALA A 80 11.73 0.07 17.61
N VAL A 81 12.32 -1.03 17.13
CA VAL A 81 13.07 -1.98 17.97
C VAL A 81 14.52 -1.53 18.20
N LEU A 82 15.14 -0.85 17.24
CA LEU A 82 16.56 -0.48 17.29
C LEU A 82 16.83 0.95 17.78
N ASN A 83 15.80 1.77 17.90
CA ASN A 83 15.87 3.17 18.35
C ASN A 83 15.56 3.32 19.83
#